data_AF-A0A0S6XVZ9-F1
#
_entry.id   AF-A0A0S6XVZ9-F1
#
_cell.length_a   1.000
_cell.length_b   1.000
_cell.length_c   1.000
_cell.angle_alpha   90.00
_cell.angle_beta   90.00
_cell.angle_gamma   90.00
#
_symmetry.space_group_name_H-M   'P 1'
#
loop_
_entity.id
_entity.type
_entity.pdbx_description
1 polymer ?
#
loop_
_entity_poly.entity_id
_entity_poly.type
_entity_poly.pdbx_seq_one_letter_code
_entity_poly.pdbx_strand_id
1 'polypeptide(L)'
;MAYANIPYTPKPITDIFTADTDINRRECRRVVPMRVLALGLGRTGTASLRTALKELGFSDCYHMMSASVENPPDCLMWQDAFAAKYDGVGKFGREEWDKLLGHCQAVCDWPAVAFAKELIEAYPDAKVLLTTRELDSWHASTMKTVNWRATDPELRAVAKFDWGAGLYQPMLKSESHWFRSSPTIC
;
A
#
# COMPACT_ATOMS: atom_id res chain seq x y z
N MET A 1 2.28 4.18 17.39
CA MET A 1 2.84 5.51 17.04
C MET A 1 1.77 6.13 16.17
N ALA A 2 0.82 6.85 16.78
CA ALA A 2 -0.44 7.14 16.08
C ALA A 2 -0.25 8.26 15.05
N TYR A 3 0.12 7.88 13.84
CA TYR A 3 0.01 8.69 12.63
C TYR A 3 -1.40 8.51 12.05
N ALA A 4 -2.43 8.84 12.83
CA ALA A 4 -3.82 8.78 12.40
C ALA A 4 -4.33 10.18 12.05
N ASN A 5 -5.22 10.27 11.07
CA ASN A 5 -5.88 11.52 10.65
C ASN A 5 -4.89 12.61 10.24
N ILE A 6 -3.78 12.24 9.61
CA ILE A 6 -2.84 13.23 9.06
C ILE A 6 -3.60 14.07 8.02
N PRO A 7 -3.58 15.42 8.12
CA PRO A 7 -4.24 16.28 7.15
C PRO A 7 -3.69 16.05 5.74
N TYR A 8 -4.58 16.13 4.75
CA TYR A 8 -4.15 16.15 3.36
C TYR A 8 -3.44 17.48 3.06
N THR A 9 -2.33 17.40 2.33
CA THR A 9 -1.61 18.56 1.80
C THR A 9 -1.47 18.38 0.29
N PRO A 10 -1.88 19.37 -0.52
CA PRO A 10 -1.75 19.26 -1.97
C PRO A 10 -0.29 19.31 -2.39
N LYS A 11 -0.01 18.72 -3.55
CA LYS A 11 1.31 18.74 -4.19
C LYS A 11 1.74 20.19 -4.41
N PRO A 12 2.99 20.58 -4.05
CA PRO A 12 3.49 21.90 -4.35
C PRO A 12 3.44 22.18 -5.85
N ILE A 13 2.85 23.31 -6.25
CA ILE A 13 2.77 23.72 -7.66
C ILE A 13 4.14 23.88 -8.33
N THR A 14 5.19 24.05 -7.51
CA THR A 14 6.58 24.15 -7.95
C THR A 14 7.22 22.81 -8.28
N ASP A 15 6.62 21.69 -7.88
CA ASP A 15 7.11 20.36 -8.22
C ASP A 15 6.63 19.96 -9.62
N ILE A 16 7.38 20.42 -10.61
CA ILE A 16 7.20 20.09 -12.02
C ILE A 16 8.07 18.91 -12.48
N PHE A 17 8.80 18.28 -11.55
CA PHE A 17 9.82 17.28 -11.86
C PHE A 17 9.32 15.85 -11.67
N THR A 18 8.36 15.64 -10.77
CA THR A 18 7.76 14.34 -10.50
C THR A 18 6.48 14.14 -11.32
N ALA A 19 6.32 12.93 -11.85
CA ALA A 19 5.12 12.54 -12.62
C ALA A 19 4.00 11.97 -11.73
N ASP A 20 4.15 12.04 -10.41
CA ASP A 20 3.13 11.58 -9.48
C ASP A 20 1.85 12.44 -9.55
N THR A 21 0.75 11.77 -9.21
CA THR A 21 -0.58 12.36 -9.12
C THR A 21 -0.86 12.83 -7.69
N ASP A 22 -1.82 13.75 -7.56
CA ASP A 22 -2.25 14.33 -6.30
C ASP A 22 -3.76 14.12 -6.08
N ILE A 23 -4.14 12.85 -5.96
CA ILE A 23 -5.54 12.44 -5.80
C ILE A 23 -5.83 12.23 -4.32
N ASN A 24 -6.68 13.09 -3.75
CA ASN A 24 -7.22 12.89 -2.41
C ASN A 24 -8.27 11.74 -2.40
N ARG A 25 -7.82 10.52 -2.09
CA ARG A 25 -8.71 9.34 -2.06
C ARG A 25 -9.79 9.41 -1.00
N ARG A 26 -9.66 10.24 0.05
CA ARG A 26 -10.71 10.39 1.07
C ARG A 26 -12.04 10.90 0.50
N GLU A 27 -11.99 11.59 -0.64
CA GLU A 27 -13.15 12.13 -1.36
C GLU A 27 -13.64 11.20 -2.51
N CYS A 28 -12.92 10.11 -2.77
CA CYS A 28 -13.26 9.17 -3.82
C CYS A 28 -14.35 8.18 -3.40
N ARG A 29 -14.81 7.38 -4.36
CA ARG A 29 -15.71 6.25 -4.11
C ARG A 29 -15.38 5.10 -5.07
N ARG A 30 -15.89 3.92 -4.78
CA ARG A 30 -15.75 2.78 -5.68
C ARG A 30 -16.52 3.00 -6.98
N VAL A 31 -15.83 2.81 -8.10
CA VAL A 31 -16.37 2.92 -9.47
C VAL A 31 -16.25 1.62 -10.26
N VAL A 32 -15.43 0.68 -9.79
CA VAL A 32 -15.28 -0.67 -10.35
C VAL A 32 -15.36 -1.73 -9.25
N PRO A 33 -15.92 -2.92 -9.50
CA PRO A 33 -15.98 -3.97 -8.49
C PRO A 33 -14.59 -4.50 -8.14
N MET A 34 -14.35 -4.79 -6.86
CA MET A 34 -13.17 -5.58 -6.46
C MET A 34 -13.36 -7.02 -6.91
N ARG A 35 -12.44 -7.54 -7.73
CA ARG A 35 -12.52 -8.88 -8.33
C ARG A 35 -11.45 -9.83 -7.80
N VAL A 36 -10.25 -9.32 -7.49
CA VAL A 36 -9.11 -10.15 -7.06
C VAL A 36 -8.36 -9.52 -5.88
N LEU A 37 -8.16 -10.31 -4.82
CA LEU A 37 -7.29 -9.99 -3.70
C LEU A 37 -6.02 -10.86 -3.81
N ALA A 38 -4.93 -10.30 -4.30
CA ALA A 38 -3.65 -11.00 -4.42
C ALA A 38 -2.82 -10.78 -3.15
N LEU A 39 -3.02 -11.65 -2.15
CA LEU A 39 -2.52 -11.49 -0.78
C LEU A 39 -1.17 -12.19 -0.56
N GLY A 40 -0.32 -12.20 -1.59
CA GLY A 40 1.07 -12.63 -1.48
C GLY A 40 1.97 -11.49 -0.98
N LEU A 41 3.03 -11.84 -0.24
CA LEU A 41 4.03 -10.88 0.23
C LEU A 41 4.76 -10.22 -0.93
N GLY A 42 5.32 -9.03 -0.69
CA GLY A 42 6.28 -8.44 -1.59
C GLY A 42 7.40 -9.44 -1.92
N ARG A 43 7.96 -9.30 -3.13
CA ARG A 43 9.04 -10.17 -3.66
C ARG A 43 8.62 -11.60 -4.04
N THR A 44 7.31 -11.88 -4.09
CA THR A 44 6.72 -13.13 -4.61
C THR A 44 6.16 -12.99 -6.05
N GLY A 45 6.56 -11.94 -6.78
CA GLY A 45 6.11 -11.71 -8.16
C GLY A 45 4.93 -10.75 -8.33
N THR A 46 4.60 -9.97 -7.29
CA THR A 46 3.47 -9.02 -7.27
C THR A 46 3.49 -7.99 -8.40
N ALA A 47 4.66 -7.46 -8.76
CA ALA A 47 4.80 -6.51 -9.87
C ALA A 47 4.45 -7.15 -11.22
N SER A 48 4.94 -8.37 -11.47
CA SER A 48 4.60 -9.14 -12.67
C SER A 48 3.11 -9.49 -12.70
N LEU A 49 2.53 -9.85 -11.55
CA LEU A 49 1.10 -10.11 -11.43
C LEU A 49 0.26 -8.86 -11.74
N ARG A 50 0.67 -7.68 -11.25
CA ARG A 50 0.02 -6.40 -11.56
C ARG A 50 -0.02 -6.18 -13.07
N THR A 51 1.10 -6.38 -13.76
CA THR A 51 1.18 -6.24 -15.22
C THR A 51 0.28 -7.25 -15.93
N ALA A 52 0.34 -8.52 -15.55
CA ALA A 52 -0.48 -9.58 -16.15
C ALA A 52 -1.99 -9.29 -16.00
N LEU A 53 -2.43 -8.79 -14.84
CA LEU A 53 -3.84 -8.43 -14.62
C LEU A 53 -4.28 -7.27 -15.53
N LYS A 54 -3.41 -6.27 -15.75
CA LYS A 54 -3.68 -5.18 -16.71
C LYS A 54 -3.79 -5.72 -18.13
N GLU A 55 -2.90 -6.61 -18.55
CA GLU A 55 -2.96 -7.27 -19.86
C GLU A 55 -4.24 -8.11 -20.04
N LEU A 56 -4.74 -8.72 -18.96
CA LEU A 56 -6.01 -9.45 -18.93
C LEU A 56 -7.25 -8.53 -18.90
N GLY A 57 -7.08 -7.21 -19.00
CA GLY A 57 -8.17 -6.24 -19.10
C GLY A 57 -8.75 -5.78 -17.77
N PHE A 58 -8.03 -5.95 -16.65
CA PHE A 58 -8.40 -5.28 -15.40
C PHE A 58 -8.12 -3.78 -15.53
N SER A 59 -9.06 -2.94 -15.05
CA SER A 59 -8.91 -1.48 -15.11
C SER A 59 -7.63 -1.02 -14.39
N ASP A 60 -7.39 -1.54 -13.20
CA ASP A 60 -6.13 -1.39 -12.48
C ASP A 60 -5.97 -2.49 -11.41
N CYS A 61 -4.72 -2.72 -11.03
CA CYS A 61 -4.34 -3.54 -9.89
C CYS A 61 -3.46 -2.68 -8.97
N TYR A 62 -3.96 -2.41 -7.77
CA TYR A 62 -3.25 -1.62 -6.77
C TYR A 62 -2.01 -2.36 -6.29
N HIS A 63 -0.90 -1.63 -6.08
CA HIS A 63 0.38 -2.18 -5.65
C HIS A 63 1.10 -1.15 -4.75
N MET A 64 2.12 -1.55 -3.99
CA MET A 64 3.01 -0.61 -3.26
C MET A 64 3.42 0.63 -4.08
N MET A 65 3.70 0.45 -5.38
CA MET A 65 4.11 1.55 -6.27
C MET A 65 3.03 2.63 -6.38
N SER A 66 1.76 2.25 -6.26
CA SER A 66 0.64 3.19 -6.29
C SER A 66 0.74 4.20 -5.13
N ALA A 67 1.07 3.75 -3.93
CA ALA A 67 1.28 4.65 -2.80
C ALA A 67 2.65 5.33 -2.80
N SER A 68 3.71 4.68 -3.29
CA SER A 68 5.07 5.19 -3.13
C SER A 68 5.53 6.15 -4.22
N VAL A 69 5.03 6.01 -5.46
CA VAL A 69 5.51 6.77 -6.62
C VAL A 69 4.41 7.24 -7.58
N GLU A 70 3.19 6.68 -7.54
CA GLU A 70 2.11 7.08 -8.46
C GLU A 70 1.15 8.10 -7.83
N ASN A 71 0.74 7.89 -6.57
CA ASN A 71 -0.13 8.79 -5.82
C ASN A 71 0.26 8.82 -4.32
N PRO A 72 1.30 9.59 -3.92
CA PRO A 72 1.75 9.71 -2.55
C PRO A 72 0.66 9.99 -1.49
N PRO A 73 -0.42 10.75 -1.77
CA PRO A 73 -1.52 10.95 -0.83
C PRO A 73 -2.22 9.67 -0.35
N ASP A 74 -2.13 8.57 -1.08
CA ASP A 74 -2.64 7.27 -0.63
C ASP A 74 -2.02 6.82 0.70
N CYS A 75 -0.76 7.23 0.97
CA CYS A 75 -0.07 6.93 2.22
C CYS A 75 -0.82 7.45 3.45
N LEU A 76 -1.64 8.50 3.32
CA LEU A 76 -2.45 9.04 4.41
C LEU A 76 -3.53 8.03 4.83
N MET A 77 -4.24 7.44 3.86
CA MET A 77 -5.28 6.45 4.14
C MET A 77 -4.69 5.13 4.61
N TRP A 78 -3.55 4.71 4.09
CA TRP A 78 -2.86 3.53 4.63
C TRP A 78 -2.43 3.73 6.08
N GLN A 79 -1.95 4.92 6.45
CA GLN A 79 -1.64 5.24 7.84
C GLN A 79 -2.88 5.24 8.73
N ASP A 80 -4.02 5.76 8.26
CA ASP A 80 -5.31 5.65 8.96
C ASP A 80 -5.71 4.18 9.19
N ALA A 81 -5.53 3.32 8.17
CA ALA A 81 -5.79 1.88 8.28
C ALA A 81 -4.87 1.19 9.30
N PHE A 82 -3.57 1.52 9.27
CA PHE A 82 -2.60 0.98 10.25
C PHE A 82 -2.92 1.45 11.67
N ALA A 83 -3.29 2.71 11.84
CA ALA A 83 -3.67 3.24 13.14
C ALA A 83 -4.95 2.59 13.69
N ALA A 84 -5.95 2.36 12.83
CA ALA A 84 -7.17 1.65 13.24
C ALA A 84 -6.88 0.20 13.65
N LYS A 85 -6.02 -0.50 12.89
CA LYS A 85 -5.70 -1.92 13.12
C LYS A 85 -4.77 -2.15 14.32
N TYR A 86 -3.70 -1.39 14.44
CA TYR A 86 -2.62 -1.68 15.40
C TYR A 86 -2.60 -0.74 16.61
N ASP A 87 -3.06 0.50 16.46
CA ASP A 87 -3.09 1.48 17.55
C ASP A 87 -4.52 1.64 18.15
N GLY A 88 -5.55 1.04 17.53
CA GLY A 88 -6.94 1.16 17.96
C GLY A 88 -7.53 2.56 17.75
N VAL A 89 -6.95 3.37 16.86
CA VAL A 89 -7.34 4.76 16.61
C VAL A 89 -8.15 4.87 15.33
N GLY A 90 -9.41 5.31 15.45
CA GLY A 90 -10.31 5.46 14.30
C GLY A 90 -10.96 4.14 13.88
N LYS A 91 -11.56 4.14 12.69
CA LYS A 91 -12.16 2.95 12.07
C LYS A 91 -11.77 2.94 10.59
N PHE A 92 -11.52 1.74 10.06
CA PHE A 92 -11.21 1.57 8.65
C PHE A 92 -11.92 0.31 8.15
N GLY A 93 -12.99 0.52 7.38
CA GLY A 93 -13.86 -0.55 6.89
C GLY A 93 -14.11 -0.47 5.39
N ARG A 94 -15.19 -1.12 4.95
CA ARG A 94 -15.55 -1.21 3.53
C ARG A 94 -15.65 0.16 2.84
N GLU A 95 -16.19 1.18 3.52
CA GLU A 95 -16.31 2.54 2.98
C GLU A 95 -14.94 3.17 2.71
N GLU A 96 -13.97 3.01 3.62
CA GLU A 96 -12.61 3.51 3.45
C GLU A 96 -11.84 2.72 2.40
N TRP A 97 -12.03 1.40 2.32
CA TRP A 97 -11.47 0.59 1.23
C TRP A 97 -12.04 0.98 -0.13
N ASP A 98 -13.33 1.31 -0.21
CA ASP A 98 -13.98 1.76 -1.44
C ASP A 98 -13.50 3.14 -1.89
N LYS A 99 -13.13 4.02 -0.95
CA LYS A 99 -12.45 5.29 -1.22
C LYS A 99 -11.04 5.07 -1.80
N LEU A 100 -10.22 4.29 -1.11
CA LEU A 100 -8.80 4.07 -1.45
C LEU A 100 -8.62 3.24 -2.72
N LEU A 101 -9.28 2.08 -2.79
CA LEU A 101 -9.11 1.06 -3.83
C LEU A 101 -10.24 1.10 -4.87
N GLY A 102 -11.06 2.15 -4.87
CA GLY A 102 -12.31 2.22 -5.63
C GLY A 102 -12.18 2.18 -7.15
N HIS A 103 -11.00 2.55 -7.65
CA HIS A 103 -10.64 2.57 -9.06
C HIS A 103 -9.94 1.29 -9.52
N CYS A 104 -9.58 0.40 -8.59
CA CYS A 104 -8.89 -0.85 -8.86
C CYS A 104 -9.84 -2.05 -8.78
N GLN A 105 -9.69 -2.96 -9.73
CA GLN A 105 -10.39 -4.26 -9.73
C GLN A 105 -9.58 -5.35 -9.03
N ALA A 106 -8.29 -5.09 -8.76
CA ALA A 106 -7.45 -5.98 -7.98
C ALA A 106 -6.53 -5.19 -7.04
N VAL A 107 -5.99 -5.88 -6.04
CA VAL A 107 -4.96 -5.33 -5.14
C VAL A 107 -3.93 -6.40 -4.83
N CYS A 108 -2.66 -5.99 -4.74
CA CYS A 108 -1.54 -6.86 -4.40
C CYS A 108 -0.46 -6.13 -3.59
N ASP A 109 0.49 -6.90 -3.06
CA ASP A 109 1.67 -6.41 -2.33
C ASP A 109 1.33 -5.72 -0.99
N TRP A 110 2.37 -5.27 -0.28
CA TRP A 110 2.22 -4.34 0.83
C TRP A 110 1.80 -2.95 0.31
N PRO A 111 0.95 -2.17 1.02
CA PRO A 111 0.39 -2.42 2.36
C PRO A 111 -0.78 -3.40 2.42
N ALA A 112 -1.42 -3.73 1.30
CA ALA A 112 -2.68 -4.47 1.30
C ALA A 112 -2.59 -5.86 1.93
N VAL A 113 -1.49 -6.59 1.74
CA VAL A 113 -1.30 -7.91 2.37
C VAL A 113 -1.36 -7.86 3.90
N ALA A 114 -0.99 -6.73 4.52
CA ALA A 114 -1.10 -6.54 5.96
C ALA A 114 -2.58 -6.49 6.43
N PHE A 115 -3.53 -6.30 5.52
CA PHE A 115 -4.98 -6.23 5.76
C PHE A 115 -5.75 -7.39 5.11
N ALA A 116 -5.09 -8.53 4.90
CA ALA A 116 -5.68 -9.71 4.25
C ALA A 116 -7.06 -10.09 4.80
N LYS A 117 -7.20 -10.18 6.13
CA LYS A 117 -8.46 -10.53 6.79
C LYS A 117 -9.54 -9.48 6.52
N GLU A 118 -9.21 -8.21 6.74
CA GLU A 118 -10.14 -7.08 6.60
C GLU A 118 -10.59 -6.90 5.14
N LEU A 119 -9.70 -7.14 4.17
CA LEU A 119 -10.03 -7.07 2.75
C LEU A 119 -10.90 -8.24 2.29
N ILE A 120 -10.68 -9.45 2.81
CA ILE A 120 -11.54 -10.61 2.52
C ILE A 120 -12.95 -10.38 3.11
N GLU A 121 -13.03 -9.88 4.34
CA GLU A 121 -14.31 -9.53 4.97
C GLU A 121 -15.03 -8.39 4.24
N ALA A 122 -14.28 -7.39 3.77
CA ALA A 122 -14.84 -6.27 3.01
C ALA A 122 -15.32 -6.69 1.61
N TYR A 123 -14.66 -7.64 0.96
CA TYR A 123 -14.92 -8.04 -0.43
C TYR A 123 -15.12 -9.57 -0.55
N PRO A 124 -16.22 -10.13 0.00
CA PRO A 124 -16.43 -11.58 0.04
C PRO A 124 -16.58 -12.23 -1.35
N ASP A 125 -16.99 -11.46 -2.37
CA ASP A 125 -17.15 -11.95 -3.74
C ASP A 125 -15.83 -11.97 -4.53
N ALA A 126 -14.78 -11.30 -4.02
CA ALA A 126 -13.49 -11.24 -4.69
C ALA A 126 -12.74 -12.57 -4.56
N LYS A 127 -12.07 -12.98 -5.65
CA LYS A 127 -11.23 -14.19 -5.61
C LYS A 127 -9.92 -13.88 -4.90
N VAL A 128 -9.48 -14.80 -4.05
CA VAL A 128 -8.19 -14.69 -3.37
C VAL A 128 -7.12 -15.43 -4.17
N LEU A 129 -6.01 -14.76 -4.42
CA LEU A 129 -4.82 -15.32 -5.04
C LEU A 129 -3.66 -15.18 -4.05
N LEU A 130 -2.93 -16.27 -3.81
CA LEU A 130 -1.75 -16.26 -2.93
C LEU A 130 -0.52 -16.67 -3.75
N THR A 131 0.36 -15.70 -4.03
CA THR A 131 1.67 -16.00 -4.61
C THR A 131 2.64 -16.40 -3.50
N THR A 132 3.36 -17.49 -3.71
CA THR A 132 4.35 -18.01 -2.77
C THR A 132 5.72 -18.13 -3.46
N ARG A 133 6.77 -18.21 -2.65
CA ARG A 133 8.15 -18.41 -3.08
C ARG A 133 8.87 -19.21 -2.00
N GLU A 134 9.89 -19.97 -2.39
CA GLU A 134 10.80 -20.63 -1.46
C GLU A 134 11.39 -19.59 -0.48
N LEU A 135 11.43 -19.94 0.81
CA LEU A 135 11.65 -19.03 1.92
C LEU A 135 13.03 -18.34 1.86
N ASP A 136 14.10 -19.09 1.66
CA ASP A 136 15.46 -18.55 1.66
C ASP A 136 15.66 -17.60 0.48
N SER A 137 15.15 -17.99 -0.70
CA SER A 137 15.14 -17.19 -1.91
C SER A 137 14.32 -15.90 -1.76
N TRP A 138 13.16 -15.98 -1.08
CA TRP A 138 12.33 -14.83 -0.77
C TRP A 138 13.05 -13.89 0.21
N HIS A 139 13.57 -14.42 1.32
CA HIS A 139 14.25 -13.63 2.34
C HIS A 139 15.46 -12.89 1.77
N ALA A 140 16.30 -13.56 0.99
CA ALA A 140 17.45 -12.93 0.32
C ALA A 140 17.02 -11.80 -0.64
N SER A 141 15.90 -11.97 -1.36
CA SER A 141 15.33 -10.94 -2.24
C SER A 141 14.78 -9.75 -1.46
N THR A 142 14.05 -10.01 -0.37
CA THR A 142 13.47 -9.01 0.53
C THR A 142 14.54 -8.17 1.19
N MET A 143 15.62 -8.78 1.69
CA MET A 143 16.73 -8.04 2.30
C MET A 143 17.42 -7.07 1.32
N LYS A 144 17.58 -7.46 0.06
CA LYS A 144 18.22 -6.64 -0.97
C LYS A 144 17.36 -5.47 -1.46
N THR A 145 16.05 -5.51 -1.29
CA THR A 145 15.13 -4.56 -1.94
C THR A 145 14.24 -3.84 -0.93
N VAL A 146 13.40 -4.58 -0.22
CA VAL A 146 12.46 -4.02 0.76
C VAL A 146 13.20 -3.50 1.99
N ASN A 147 14.07 -4.31 2.59
CA ASN A 147 14.79 -3.91 3.80
C ASN A 147 15.73 -2.73 3.54
N TRP A 148 16.46 -2.74 2.42
CA TRP A 148 17.27 -1.58 2.00
C TRP A 148 16.39 -0.33 1.93
N ARG A 149 15.25 -0.40 1.24
CA ARG A 149 14.36 0.76 1.06
C ARG A 149 13.76 1.25 2.38
N ALA A 150 13.36 0.34 3.26
CA ALA A 150 12.80 0.67 4.57
C ALA A 150 13.83 1.28 5.54
N THR A 151 15.11 0.97 5.34
CA THR A 151 16.22 1.46 6.18
C THR A 151 17.09 2.53 5.50
N ASP A 152 16.68 2.99 4.32
CA ASP A 152 17.41 3.94 3.49
C ASP A 152 17.56 5.32 4.20
N PRO A 153 18.78 5.72 4.60
CA PRO A 153 19.00 7.01 5.25
C PRO A 153 18.78 8.19 4.30
N GLU A 154 18.96 8.02 3.00
CA GLU A 154 18.76 9.08 2.00
C GLU A 154 17.27 9.40 1.90
N LEU A 155 16.41 8.38 1.80
CA LEU A 155 14.96 8.57 1.88
C LEU A 155 14.55 9.35 3.12
N ARG A 156 15.12 8.99 4.27
CA ARG A 156 14.81 9.66 5.54
C ARG A 156 15.24 11.12 5.57
N ALA A 157 16.33 11.46 4.90
CA ALA A 157 16.77 12.84 4.74
C ALA A 157 15.87 13.61 3.77
N VAL A 158 15.57 13.02 2.61
CA VAL A 158 14.72 13.62 1.55
C VAL A 158 13.30 13.85 2.04
N ALA A 159 12.73 12.94 2.83
CA ALA A 159 11.38 13.07 3.41
C ALA A 159 11.18 14.31 4.30
N LYS A 160 12.24 15.03 4.67
CA LYS A 160 12.12 16.31 5.40
C LYS A 160 11.80 17.51 4.49
N PHE A 161 12.02 17.37 3.18
CA PHE A 161 11.95 18.48 2.23
C PHE A 161 11.08 18.16 1.02
N ASP A 162 11.00 16.89 0.63
CA ASP A 162 10.18 16.42 -0.48
C ASP A 162 8.77 16.04 -0.01
N TRP A 163 7.77 16.48 -0.77
CA TRP A 163 6.36 16.29 -0.43
C TRP A 163 5.94 14.82 -0.44
N GLY A 164 6.24 14.10 -1.54
CA GLY A 164 5.84 12.70 -1.68
C GLY A 164 6.57 11.79 -0.70
N ALA A 165 7.89 11.96 -0.55
CA ALA A 165 8.70 11.22 0.41
C ALA A 165 8.27 11.52 1.85
N GLY A 166 7.83 12.74 2.16
CA GLY A 166 7.27 13.13 3.46
C GLY A 166 6.00 12.38 3.82
N LEU A 167 5.19 11.97 2.84
CA LEU A 167 3.98 11.16 3.03
C LEU A 167 4.32 9.65 3.10
N TYR A 168 5.28 9.20 2.30
CA TYR A 168 5.66 7.80 2.17
C TYR A 168 6.52 7.28 3.33
N GLN A 169 7.52 8.06 3.78
CA GLN A 169 8.47 7.64 4.82
C GLN A 169 7.78 7.26 6.15
N PRO A 170 6.79 8.02 6.66
CA PRO A 170 6.04 7.62 7.85
C PRO A 170 5.28 6.31 7.67
N MET A 171 4.65 6.09 6.52
CA MET A 171 3.93 4.85 6.20
C MET A 171 4.87 3.64 6.26
N LEU A 172 6.09 3.72 5.71
CA LEU A 172 7.09 2.64 5.79
C LEU A 172 7.46 2.24 7.22
N LYS A 173 7.39 3.15 8.19
CA LYS A 173 7.64 2.78 9.60
C LYS A 173 6.60 1.78 10.13
N SER A 174 5.37 1.81 9.60
CA SER A 174 4.32 0.85 9.92
C SER A 174 4.62 -0.55 9.39
N GLU A 175 5.39 -0.69 8.30
CA GLU A 175 5.83 -1.97 7.76
C GLU A 175 6.69 -2.74 8.77
N SER A 176 7.63 -2.04 9.40
CA SER A 176 8.49 -2.61 10.44
C SER A 176 7.69 -3.06 11.67
N HIS A 177 6.64 -2.32 12.04
CA HIS A 177 5.74 -2.71 13.11
C HIS A 177 4.95 -3.97 12.73
N TRP A 178 4.43 -4.03 11.51
CA TRP A 178 3.70 -5.19 10.99
C TRP A 178 4.55 -6.46 11.03
N PHE A 179 5.78 -6.45 10.50
CA PHE A 179 6.70 -7.60 10.52
C PHE A 179 7.01 -8.07 11.95
N ARG A 180 7.16 -7.16 12.92
CA ARG A 180 7.38 -7.53 14.33
C ARG A 180 6.14 -8.06 15.03
N SER A 181 4.97 -7.57 14.65
CA SER A 181 3.67 -7.92 15.26
C SER A 181 3.04 -9.19 14.72
N SER A 182 3.56 -9.73 13.61
CA SER A 182 2.97 -10.87 12.89
C SER A 182 3.87 -12.11 13.05
N PRO A 183 3.62 -12.98 14.04
CA PRO A 183 4.48 -14.13 14.35
C PRO A 183 4.48 -15.26 13.29
N THR A 184 3.69 -15.15 12.22
CA THR A 184 3.38 -16.21 11.25
C THR A 184 3.69 -15.85 9.78
N ILE A 185 4.56 -14.87 9.53
CA ILE A 185 4.94 -14.47 8.15
C ILE A 185 5.95 -15.43 7.48
N CYS A 186 6.38 -16.50 8.16
CA CYS A 186 7.12 -17.63 7.57
C CYS A 186 6.31 -18.93 7.69
#